data_AF-A0A0A8ZMN6-F1
#
_entry.id   AF-A0A0A8ZMN6-F1
#
_cell.length_a   1.000
_cell.length_b   1.000
_cell.length_c   1.000
_cell.angle_alpha   90.00
_cell.angle_beta   90.00
_cell.angle_gamma   90.00
#
_symmetry.space_group_name_H-M   'P 1'
#
loop_
_entity.id
_entity.type
_entity.pdbx_description
1 polymer ?
#
loop_
_entity_poly.entity_id
_entity_poly.type
_entity_poly.pdbx_seq_one_letter_code
_entity_poly.pdbx_strand_id
1 'polypeptide(L)'
;MILTKLLDNSNLNLLGYKKEDFKEKVAEICNIPISWANIVDKIQFKIKRFKKYFKGWGYNVAGQLKKNKFPLQRELQDLELMEENGGLFAELARRRALVQANLLQIYSEEELYWFKGTHSTWPLKGDNNT
;
A
#
# COMPACT_ATOMS: atom_id res chain seq x y z
N MET A 1 -17.99 0.53 -18.04
CA MET A 1 -18.20 1.89 -17.50
C MET A 1 -18.26 1.98 -15.96
N ILE A 2 -18.67 0.92 -15.24
CA ILE A 2 -18.69 0.92 -13.76
C ILE A 2 -17.30 0.66 -13.15
N LEU A 3 -16.50 -0.23 -13.78
CA LEU A 3 -15.14 -0.55 -13.30
C LEU A 3 -14.16 0.63 -13.43
N THR A 4 -14.33 1.48 -14.45
CA THR A 4 -13.52 2.69 -14.65
C THR A 4 -13.82 3.78 -13.60
N LYS A 5 -15.06 3.89 -13.11
CA LYS A 5 -15.40 4.83 -12.03
C LYS A 5 -14.88 4.39 -10.65
N LEU A 6 -14.71 3.09 -10.41
CA LEU A 6 -13.99 2.55 -9.25
C LEU A 6 -12.47 2.82 -9.31
N LEU A 7 -11.94 2.97 -10.52
CA LEU A 7 -10.52 3.23 -10.84
C LEU A 7 -10.10 4.69 -10.65
N ASP A 8 -11.02 5.65 -10.74
CA ASP A 8 -10.73 7.09 -10.52
C ASP A 8 -10.79 7.48 -9.04
N ASN A 9 -11.53 6.74 -8.21
CA ASN A 9 -11.64 6.99 -6.76
C ASN A 9 -10.60 6.23 -5.91
N SER A 10 -9.91 5.26 -6.50
CA SER A 10 -8.91 4.48 -5.77
C SER A 10 -7.55 5.17 -5.88
N ASN A 11 -7.09 5.70 -4.74
CA ASN A 11 -5.74 6.24 -4.52
C ASN A 11 -4.68 5.11 -4.61
N LEU A 12 -4.58 4.45 -5.76
CA LEU A 12 -3.61 3.42 -6.08
C LEU A 12 -2.17 3.94 -6.13
N ASN A 13 -1.88 5.20 -5.86
CA ASN A 13 -0.48 5.66 -5.85
C ASN A 13 0.13 5.70 -4.43
N LEU A 14 -0.67 5.52 -3.36
CA LEU A 14 -0.24 5.81 -1.98
C LEU A 14 0.22 4.60 -1.16
N LEU A 15 0.25 3.42 -1.76
CA LEU A 15 0.83 2.22 -1.12
C LEU A 15 1.94 1.61 -1.99
N GLY A 16 2.63 2.45 -2.76
CA GLY A 16 3.61 1.99 -3.74
C GLY A 16 3.00 1.19 -4.88
N TYR A 17 1.70 1.37 -5.18
CA TYR A 17 1.19 0.79 -6.42
C TYR A 17 1.61 1.65 -7.59
N LYS A 18 2.16 0.99 -8.60
CA LYS A 18 2.12 1.51 -9.95
C LYS A 18 0.71 1.27 -10.46
N LYS A 19 0.04 2.32 -10.90
CA LYS A 19 -1.29 2.24 -11.55
C LYS A 19 -1.25 1.26 -12.74
N GLU A 20 -0.06 1.04 -13.30
CA GLU A 20 0.26 0.07 -14.33
C GLU A 20 0.03 -1.39 -13.89
N ASP A 21 0.56 -1.83 -12.74
CA ASP A 21 0.48 -3.23 -12.27
C ASP A 21 -0.97 -3.70 -12.04
N PHE A 22 -1.82 -2.79 -11.54
CA PHE A 22 -3.25 -3.06 -11.34
C PHE A 22 -3.96 -3.28 -12.68
N LYS A 23 -3.70 -2.42 -13.66
CA LYS A 23 -4.35 -2.49 -14.98
C LYS A 23 -3.94 -3.75 -15.73
N GLU A 24 -2.66 -4.11 -15.68
CA GLU A 24 -2.14 -5.34 -16.27
C GLU A 24 -2.83 -6.56 -15.68
N LYS A 25 -2.98 -6.62 -14.35
CA LYS A 25 -3.65 -7.76 -13.71
C LYS A 25 -5.15 -7.82 -13.99
N VAL A 26 -5.81 -6.67 -14.07
CA VAL A 26 -7.21 -6.59 -14.49
C VAL A 26 -7.39 -7.11 -15.91
N ALA A 27 -6.52 -6.71 -16.83
CA ALA A 27 -6.53 -7.21 -18.20
C ALA A 27 -6.29 -8.73 -18.25
N GLU A 28 -5.30 -9.24 -17.51
CA GLU A 28 -5.01 -10.68 -17.41
C GLU A 28 -6.27 -11.48 -16.99
N ILE A 29 -6.93 -11.08 -15.89
CA ILE A 29 -8.12 -11.79 -15.36
C ILE A 29 -9.33 -11.66 -16.32
N CYS A 30 -9.47 -10.52 -16.98
CA CYS A 30 -10.52 -10.28 -17.96
C CYS A 30 -10.32 -11.09 -19.24
N ASN A 31 -9.08 -11.34 -19.67
CA ASN A 31 -8.77 -12.07 -20.90
C ASN A 31 -8.70 -13.59 -20.74
N ILE A 32 -8.84 -14.13 -19.51
CA ILE A 32 -8.93 -15.59 -19.31
C ILE A 32 -10.11 -16.14 -20.13
N PRO A 33 -9.86 -17.10 -21.05
CA PRO A 33 -10.91 -17.75 -21.81
C PRO A 33 -11.69 -18.70 -20.89
N ILE A 34 -13.02 -18.57 -20.89
CA ILE A 34 -13.91 -19.25 -19.93
C ILE A 34 -15.03 -19.91 -20.74
N SER A 35 -15.03 -21.25 -20.79
CA SER A 35 -15.95 -22.09 -21.58
C SER A 35 -17.32 -22.33 -20.93
N TRP A 36 -17.74 -21.47 -19.99
CA TRP A 36 -19.01 -21.64 -19.28
C TRP A 36 -20.15 -21.10 -20.13
N ALA A 37 -21.30 -21.78 -20.17
CA ALA A 37 -22.44 -21.34 -20.97
C ALA A 37 -23.13 -20.10 -20.38
N ASN A 38 -23.15 -20.00 -19.05
CA ASN A 38 -23.84 -18.94 -18.31
C ASN A 38 -22.94 -17.71 -18.08
N ILE A 39 -23.46 -16.52 -18.38
CA ILE A 39 -22.79 -15.23 -18.22
C ILE A 39 -22.59 -14.89 -16.74
N VAL A 40 -23.53 -15.26 -15.87
CA VAL A 40 -23.45 -14.99 -14.42
C VAL A 40 -22.25 -15.72 -13.81
N ASP A 41 -22.05 -16.98 -14.19
CA ASP A 41 -20.93 -17.80 -13.70
C ASP A 41 -19.58 -17.24 -14.17
N LYS A 42 -19.50 -16.69 -15.39
CA LYS A 42 -18.30 -16.00 -15.89
C LYS A 42 -17.95 -14.79 -15.04
N ILE A 43 -18.95 -13.96 -14.71
CA ILE A 43 -18.75 -12.76 -13.90
C ILE A 43 -18.33 -13.16 -12.48
N GLN A 44 -19.02 -14.12 -11.86
CA GLN A 44 -18.68 -14.60 -10.52
C GLN A 44 -17.27 -15.18 -10.45
N PHE A 45 -16.84 -15.95 -11.47
CA PHE A 45 -15.49 -16.48 -11.56
C PHE A 45 -14.43 -15.36 -11.58
N LYS A 46 -14.62 -14.35 -12.43
CA LYS A 46 -13.70 -13.20 -12.51
C LYS A 46 -13.64 -12.44 -11.20
N ILE A 47 -14.79 -12.19 -10.55
CA ILE A 47 -14.85 -11.54 -9.22
C ILE A 47 -14.09 -12.37 -8.18
N LYS A 48 -14.29 -13.70 -8.14
CA LYS A 48 -13.57 -14.59 -7.21
C LYS A 48 -12.06 -14.52 -7.42
N ARG A 49 -11.60 -14.46 -8.67
CA ARG A 49 -10.17 -14.33 -9.00
C ARG A 49 -9.59 -12.99 -8.59
N PHE A 50 -10.31 -11.90 -8.85
CA PHE A 50 -9.94 -10.58 -8.35
C PHE A 50 -9.81 -10.58 -6.83
N LYS A 51 -10.82 -11.08 -6.11
CA LYS A 51 -10.77 -11.18 -4.64
C LYS A 51 -9.58 -12.00 -4.17
N LYS A 52 -9.29 -13.15 -4.79
CA LYS A 52 -8.15 -14.01 -4.43
C LYS A 52 -6.81 -13.28 -4.58
N TYR A 53 -6.62 -12.58 -5.70
CA TYR A 53 -5.40 -11.82 -5.95
C TYR A 53 -5.23 -10.65 -4.96
N PHE A 54 -6.26 -9.83 -4.82
CA PHE A 54 -6.20 -8.65 -3.95
C PHE A 54 -6.13 -8.99 -2.46
N LYS A 55 -6.66 -10.15 -2.04
CA LYS A 55 -6.52 -10.63 -0.66
C LYS A 55 -5.06 -10.80 -0.25
N GLY A 56 -4.18 -11.28 -1.15
CA GLY A 56 -2.76 -11.46 -0.87
C GLY A 56 -1.90 -10.22 -1.13
N TRP A 57 -2.43 -9.26 -1.90
CA TRP A 57 -1.68 -8.08 -2.34
C TRP A 57 -1.38 -7.10 -1.19
N GLY A 58 -2.36 -6.81 -0.34
CA GLY A 58 -2.16 -5.91 0.81
C GLY A 58 -1.09 -6.43 1.78
N TYR A 59 -1.01 -7.75 1.98
CA TYR A 59 0.04 -8.37 2.79
C TYR A 59 1.42 -8.27 2.14
N ASN A 60 1.52 -8.40 0.81
CA ASN A 60 2.77 -8.24 0.08
C ASN A 60 3.31 -6.81 0.23
N VAL A 61 2.44 -5.81 0.07
CA VAL A 61 2.80 -4.39 0.21
C VAL A 61 3.24 -4.05 1.63
N ALA A 62 2.46 -4.44 2.65
CA ALA A 62 2.84 -4.23 4.04
C ALA A 62 4.15 -4.97 4.39
N GLY A 63 4.37 -6.15 3.79
CA GLY A 63 5.61 -6.90 3.93
C GLY A 63 6.81 -6.20 3.29
N GLN A 64 6.66 -5.62 2.10
CA GLN A 64 7.70 -4.85 1.42
C GLN A 64 8.02 -3.56 2.17
N LEU A 65 7.02 -2.84 2.65
CA LEU A 65 7.21 -1.64 3.45
C LEU A 65 8.01 -1.93 4.73
N LYS A 66 7.67 -3.03 5.42
CA LYS A 66 8.45 -3.52 6.57
C LYS A 66 9.90 -3.87 6.19
N LYS A 67 10.10 -4.54 5.04
CA LYS A 67 11.44 -4.90 4.55
C LYS A 67 12.29 -3.67 4.21
N ASN A 68 11.70 -2.59 3.73
CA ASN A 68 12.42 -1.37 3.36
C ASN A 68 12.67 -0.46 4.59
N LYS A 69 11.72 -0.42 5.54
CA LYS A 69 11.82 0.39 6.76
C LYS A 69 12.81 -0.17 7.78
N PHE A 70 12.84 -1.50 7.95
CA PHE A 70 13.65 -2.15 8.98
C PHE A 70 15.17 -1.91 8.85
N PRO A 71 15.80 -1.99 7.66
CA PRO A 71 17.21 -1.65 7.47
C PRO A 71 17.52 -0.20 7.83
N LEU A 72 16.64 0.75 7.48
CA LEU A 72 16.80 2.17 7.80
C LEU A 72 16.69 2.43 9.31
N GLN A 73 15.76 1.75 10.00
CA GLN A 73 15.64 1.84 11.46
C GLN A 73 16.88 1.29 12.16
N ARG A 74 17.41 0.16 11.68
CA ARG A 74 18.66 -0.41 12.22
C ARG A 74 19.83 0.53 12.01
N GLU A 75 20.00 1.04 10.80
CA GLU A 75 21.09 1.98 10.48
C GLU A 75 21.00 3.25 11.33
N LEU A 76 19.79 3.81 11.51
CA LEU A 76 19.59 4.97 12.37
C LEU A 76 20.00 4.67 13.82
N GLN A 77 19.58 3.52 14.36
CA GLN A 77 19.93 3.08 15.70
C GLN A 77 21.45 2.94 15.89
N ASP A 78 22.14 2.36 14.90
CA ASP A 78 23.60 2.21 14.94
C ASP A 78 24.29 3.59 14.96
N LEU A 79 23.80 4.55 14.15
CA LEU A 79 24.34 5.92 14.10
C LEU A 79 24.06 6.71 15.40
N GLU A 80 22.90 6.55 16.01
CA GLU A 80 22.54 7.16 17.29
C GLU A 80 23.43 6.62 18.41
N LEU A 81 23.65 5.29 18.46
CA LEU A 81 24.54 4.67 19.42
C LEU A 81 26.00 5.13 19.26
N MET A 82 26.47 5.32 18.03
CA MET A 82 27.80 5.90 17.77
C MET A 82 27.90 7.34 18.27
N GLU A 83 26.85 8.14 18.10
CA GLU A 83 26.81 9.53 18.58
C GLU A 83 26.87 9.58 20.11
N GLU A 84 26.10 8.74 20.80
CA GLU A 84 26.10 8.63 22.27
C GLU A 84 27.47 8.23 22.83
N ASN A 85 28.20 7.35 22.15
CA ASN A 85 29.45 6.78 22.65
C ASN A 85 30.72 7.62 22.37
N GLY A 86 30.63 8.70 21.59
CA GLY A 86 31.82 9.49 21.25
C GLY A 86 31.63 10.60 20.23
N GLY A 87 30.40 10.92 19.85
CA GLY A 87 30.08 11.91 18.83
C GLY A 87 30.21 11.37 17.41
N LEU A 88 29.52 12.03 16.48
CA LEU A 88 29.42 11.61 15.09
C LEU A 88 30.23 12.54 14.18
N PHE A 89 31.07 11.99 13.31
CA PHE A 89 31.78 12.80 12.32
C PHE A 89 30.81 13.35 11.26
N ALA A 90 31.16 14.49 10.65
CA ALA A 90 30.27 15.26 9.80
C ALA A 90 29.57 14.44 8.69
N GLU A 91 30.29 13.49 8.08
CA GLU A 91 29.73 12.64 7.03
C GLU A 91 28.73 11.60 7.56
N LEU A 92 28.94 11.03 8.76
CA LEU A 92 27.91 10.19 9.41
C LEU A 92 26.73 11.00 9.90
N ALA A 93 26.93 12.24 10.36
CA ALA A 93 25.84 13.13 10.74
C ALA A 93 24.96 13.44 9.50
N ARG A 94 25.58 13.68 8.34
CA ARG A 94 24.89 13.83 7.06
C ARG A 94 24.12 12.56 6.68
N ARG A 95 24.74 11.38 6.86
CA ARG A 95 24.08 10.10 6.60
C ARG A 95 22.87 9.88 7.52
N ARG A 96 23.00 10.18 8.81
CA ARG A 96 21.91 10.12 9.79
C ARG A 96 20.73 10.99 9.37
N ALA A 97 20.99 12.24 9.00
CA ALA A 97 19.96 13.15 8.51
C ALA A 97 19.23 12.60 7.27
N LEU A 98 19.96 11.99 6.34
CA LEU A 98 19.35 11.35 5.16
C LEU A 98 18.49 10.14 5.52
N VAL A 99 18.95 9.28 6.44
CA VAL A 99 18.19 8.12 6.92
C VAL A 99 16.90 8.58 7.63
N GLN A 100 16.99 9.61 8.46
CA GLN A 100 15.84 10.22 9.13
C GLN A 100 14.83 10.80 8.13
N ALA A 101 15.29 11.50 7.08
CA ALA A 101 14.42 12.03 6.03
C ALA A 101 13.69 10.91 5.28
N ASN A 102 14.39 9.82 4.93
CA ASN A 102 13.79 8.67 4.27
C ASN A 102 12.74 7.96 5.16
N LEU A 103 13.03 7.80 6.46
CA LEU A 103 12.08 7.23 7.41
C LEU A 103 10.85 8.13 7.58
N LEU A 104 11.03 9.45 7.64
CA LEU A 104 9.92 10.41 7.73
C LEU A 104 9.00 10.31 6.51
N GLN A 105 9.56 10.17 5.32
CA GLN A 105 8.78 9.94 4.11
C GLN A 105 7.92 8.67 4.24
N ILE A 106 8.53 7.55 4.65
CA ILE A 106 7.81 6.28 4.84
C ILE A 106 6.67 6.44 5.87
N TYR A 107 6.93 7.09 7.01
CA TYR A 107 5.89 7.32 8.02
C TYR A 107 4.77 8.22 7.51
N SER A 108 5.07 9.25 6.71
CA SER A 108 4.04 10.12 6.12
C SER A 108 3.13 9.36 5.15
N GLU A 109 3.69 8.42 4.38
CA GLU A 109 2.92 7.55 3.49
C GLU A 109 2.05 6.56 4.29
N GLU A 110 2.58 5.98 5.38
CA GLU A 110 1.82 5.14 6.30
C GLU A 110 0.65 5.91 6.95
N GLU A 111 0.91 7.10 7.49
CA GLU A 111 -0.10 7.97 8.09
C GLU A 111 -1.20 8.33 7.09
N LEU A 112 -0.83 8.72 5.88
CA LEU A 112 -1.78 9.05 4.82
C LEU A 112 -2.64 7.85 4.43
N TYR A 113 -2.05 6.64 4.40
CA TYR A 113 -2.80 5.40 4.20
C TYR A 113 -3.82 5.18 5.33
N TRP A 114 -3.40 5.27 6.59
CA TRP A 114 -4.30 5.10 7.74
C TRP A 114 -5.41 6.15 7.75
N PHE A 115 -5.07 7.43 7.52
CA PHE A 115 -6.00 8.54 7.47
C PHE A 115 -7.08 8.36 6.38
N LYS A 116 -6.69 7.88 5.20
CA LYS A 116 -7.63 7.59 4.10
C LYS A 116 -8.48 6.34 4.39
N GLY A 117 -7.90 5.34 5.05
CA GLY A 117 -8.61 4.15 5.51
C GLY A 117 -9.74 4.50 6.49
N THR A 118 -9.46 5.34 7.49
CA THR A 118 -10.43 5.74 8.52
C THR A 118 -11.55 6.63 7.97
N HIS A 119 -11.26 7.55 7.04
CA HIS A 119 -12.28 8.38 6.39
C HIS A 119 -13.19 7.60 5.44
N SER A 120 -12.68 6.52 4.80
CA SER A 120 -13.52 5.63 3.98
C SER A 120 -14.48 4.78 4.83
N THR A 121 -14.20 4.67 6.14
CA THR A 121 -15.02 3.94 7.12
C THR A 121 -15.68 4.87 8.14
N TRP A 122 -15.84 6.18 7.86
CA TRP A 122 -16.72 7.00 8.69
C TRP A 122 -18.13 6.39 8.54
N PRO A 123 -18.69 5.73 9.57
CA PRO A 123 -20.07 5.33 9.50
C PRO A 123 -20.81 6.65 9.48
N LEU A 124 -21.56 6.92 8.42
CA LEU A 124 -22.59 7.95 8.46
C LEU A 124 -23.40 7.70 9.73
N LYS A 125 -23.13 8.51 10.75
CA LYS A 125 -23.86 8.53 12.00
C LYS A 125 -25.24 9.05 11.61
N GLY A 126 -26.16 8.11 11.56
CA GLY A 126 -27.53 8.25 11.12
C GLY A 126 -28.19 6.91 11.35
N ASP A 127 -28.18 6.45 12.61
CA ASP A 127 -29.13 5.44 13.03
C ASP A 127 -30.53 6.05 12.94
N ASN A 128 -31.40 5.38 12.20
CA ASN A 128 -32.81 5.76 12.00
C ASN A 128 -33.64 5.51 13.27
N ASN A 129 -33.26 6.15 14.38
CA ASN A 129 -34.07 6.24 15.59
C ASN A 129 -34.21 7.71 16.01
N THR A 130 -34.86 8.52 15.17
CA THR A 130 -35.71 9.66 15.58
C THR A 130 -36.72 9.91 14.46
#